data_AF-A0A0H4KEH0-F1
#
_entry.id   AF-A0A0H4KEH0-F1
#
_cell.length_a   1.000
_cell.length_b   1.000
_cell.length_c   1.000
_cell.angle_alpha   90.00
_cell.angle_beta   90.00
_cell.angle_gamma   90.00
#
_symmetry.space_group_name_H-M   'P 1'
#
loop_
_entity.id
_entity.type
_entity.pdbx_description
1 polymer ?
#
loop_
_entity_poly.entity_id
_entity_poly.type
_entity_poly.pdbx_seq_one_letter_code
_entity_poly.pdbx_strand_id
1 'polypeptide(L)' 'MVKIFKVGMYIMDVNEDIDDINGVRRLLGQISERFDVDFKTATIKESEEFEWDDDLKINRVDATIADYEEYFKKEE' A
#
# COMPACT_ATOMS: atom_id res chain seq x y z
N MET A 1 -27.11 8.76 -1.15
CA MET A 1 -27.15 7.62 -0.20
C MET A 1 -25.71 7.17 0.04
N VAL A 2 -25.33 6.96 1.30
CA VAL A 2 -23.97 6.54 1.68
C VAL A 2 -23.83 5.03 1.54
N LYS A 3 -22.65 4.54 1.14
CA LYS A 3 -22.33 3.11 1.01
C LYS A 3 -20.99 2.84 1.70
N ILE A 4 -20.80 1.61 2.17
CA ILE A 4 -19.53 1.13 2.74
C ILE A 4 -18.97 0.06 1.81
N PHE A 5 -17.68 0.16 1.52
CA PHE A 5 -16.94 -0.83 0.72
C PHE A 5 -15.80 -1.39 1.55
N LYS A 6 -15.58 -2.71 1.46
CA LYS A 6 -14.40 -3.37 2.04
C LYS A 6 -13.41 -3.62 0.92
N VAL A 7 -12.20 -3.10 1.06
CA VAL A 7 -11.13 -3.23 0.07
C VAL A 7 -9.87 -3.78 0.74
N GLY A 8 -9.14 -4.64 0.04
CA GLY A 8 -7.74 -4.98 0.33
C GLY A 8 -6.86 -4.21 -0.64
N MET A 9 -5.77 -3.62 -0.16
CA MET A 9 -4.94 -2.70 -0.95
C MET A 9 -3.47 -2.83 -0.55
N TYR A 10 -2.60 -2.81 -1.54
CA TYR A 10 -1.16 -2.58 -1.39
C TYR A 10 -0.85 -1.17 -1.87
N ILE A 11 0.05 -0.50 -1.15
CA ILE A 11 0.59 0.81 -1.53
C ILE A 11 2.08 0.59 -1.72
N MET A 12 2.57 0.84 -2.93
CA MET A 12 4.00 0.85 -3.23
C MET A 12 4.44 2.30 -3.34
N ASP A 13 5.41 2.67 -2.52
CA ASP A 13 5.97 4.01 -2.51
C ASP A 13 7.17 4.10 -3.46
N VAL A 14 6.88 4.31 -4.74
CA VAL A 14 7.90 4.31 -5.80
C VAL A 14 8.89 5.48 -5.68
N ASN A 15 8.50 6.57 -4.99
CA ASN A 15 9.29 7.79 -4.89
C ASN A 15 9.89 8.00 -3.50
N GLU A 16 9.74 7.04 -2.57
CA GLU A 16 10.22 7.15 -1.19
C GLU A 16 9.63 8.38 -0.46
N ASP A 17 8.37 8.74 -0.75
CA ASP A 17 7.65 9.88 -0.16
C ASP A 17 6.94 9.52 1.17
N ILE A 18 6.89 8.23 1.53
CA ILE A 18 6.19 7.65 2.68
C ILE A 18 7.22 7.07 3.66
N ASP A 19 7.70 7.92 4.57
CA ASP A 19 8.77 7.56 5.51
C ASP A 19 8.42 6.44 6.52
N ASP A 20 7.13 6.26 6.83
CA ASP A 20 6.68 5.33 7.86
C ASP A 20 5.17 4.98 7.75
N ILE A 21 4.72 4.06 8.60
CA ILE A 21 3.30 3.74 8.81
C ILE A 21 2.43 5.00 9.04
N ASN A 22 2.95 6.04 9.69
CA ASN A 22 2.19 7.29 9.88
C ASN A 22 2.09 8.09 8.59
N GLY A 23 3.08 8.01 7.69
CA GLY A 23 3.03 8.50 6.31
C GLY A 23 1.86 7.90 5.55
N VAL A 24 1.66 6.57 5.64
CA VAL A 24 0.50 5.91 5.04
C VAL A 24 -0.80 6.50 5.57
N ARG A 25 -0.90 6.74 6.89
CA ARG A 25 -2.10 7.37 7.49
C ARG A 25 -2.31 8.81 7.00
N ARG A 26 -1.24 9.60 6.87
CA ARG A 26 -1.29 10.98 6.33
C ARG A 26 -1.80 10.97 4.88
N LEU A 27 -1.25 10.08 4.04
CA LEU A 27 -1.69 9.91 2.66
C LEU A 27 -3.18 9.56 2.57
N LEU A 28 -3.64 8.58 3.33
CA LEU A 28 -5.06 8.20 3.36
C LEU A 28 -5.95 9.35 3.85
N GLY A 29 -5.49 10.14 4.83
CA GLY A 29 -6.18 11.36 5.28
C GLY A 29 -6.33 12.39 4.16
N GLN A 30 -5.27 12.65 3.39
CA GLN A 30 -5.30 13.57 2.25
C GLN A 30 -6.26 13.09 1.14
N ILE A 31 -6.28 11.78 0.85
CA ILE A 31 -7.23 11.20 -0.11
C ILE A 31 -8.67 11.32 0.42
N SER A 32 -8.86 11.08 1.72
CA SER A 32 -10.14 11.21 2.41
C SER A 32 -10.73 12.62 2.25
N GLU A 33 -9.93 13.64 2.52
CA GLU A 33 -10.31 15.05 2.36
C GLU A 33 -10.58 15.42 0.90
N ARG A 34 -9.79 14.88 -0.05
CA ARG A 34 -9.93 15.21 -1.47
C ARG A 34 -11.20 14.65 -2.11
N PHE A 35 -11.65 13.47 -1.68
CA PHE A 35 -12.73 12.74 -2.34
C PHE A 35 -13.99 12.58 -1.48
N ASP A 36 -14.06 13.22 -0.31
CA ASP A 36 -15.16 13.08 0.65
C ASP A 36 -15.44 11.60 1.01
N VAL A 37 -14.37 10.83 1.24
CA VAL A 37 -14.44 9.41 1.64
C VAL A 37 -13.73 9.22 2.97
N ASP A 38 -14.20 8.30 3.82
CA ASP A 38 -13.55 8.01 5.10
C ASP A 38 -12.86 6.64 5.06
N PHE A 39 -11.54 6.61 5.29
CA PHE A 39 -10.75 5.37 5.34
C PHE A 39 -10.63 4.87 6.78
N LYS A 40 -10.97 3.60 7.00
CA LYS A 40 -10.68 2.89 8.26
C LYS A 40 -9.73 1.73 7.99
N THR A 41 -8.50 1.83 8.47
CA THR A 41 -7.47 0.78 8.34
C THR A 41 -7.48 -0.13 9.56
N ALA A 42 -7.66 -1.44 9.37
CA ALA A 42 -7.64 -2.40 10.48
C ALA A 42 -6.20 -2.71 10.97
N THR A 43 -5.24 -2.82 10.05
CA THR A 43 -3.82 -3.06 10.34
C THR A 43 -3.00 -2.55 9.16
N ILE A 44 -1.89 -1.86 9.43
CA ILE A 44 -0.91 -1.46 8.41
C ILE A 44 0.35 -2.28 8.70
N LYS A 45 0.87 -2.96 7.69
CA LYS A 45 2.17 -3.63 7.71
C LYS A 45 3.05 -2.94 6.67
N GLU A 46 4.31 -2.82 7.00
CA GLU A 46 5.37 -2.27 6.15
C GLU A 46 6.30 -3.43 5.82
N SER A 47 6.81 -3.47 4.59
CA SER A 47 7.86 -4.41 4.20
C SER A 47 9.21 -3.96 4.74
N GLU A 48 10.25 -4.76 4.56
CA GLU A 48 11.60 -4.20 4.62
C GLU A 48 11.81 -3.22 3.45
N GLU A 49 12.73 -2.27 3.62
CA GLU A 49 13.19 -1.42 2.52
C GLU A 49 13.89 -2.29 1.46
N PHE A 50 13.60 -2.06 0.19
CA PHE A 50 14.23 -2.77 -0.92
C PHE A 50 14.53 -1.82 -2.08
N GLU A 51 15.59 -2.12 -2.83
CA GLU A 51 15.93 -1.36 -4.04
C GLU A 51 15.04 -1.76 -5.22
N TRP A 52 14.74 -0.79 -6.08
CA TRP A 52 14.00 -1.07 -7.31
C TRP A 52 14.81 -1.96 -8.26
N ASP A 53 14.37 -3.19 -8.44
CA ASP A 53 14.98 -4.19 -9.32
C ASP A 53 13.94 -4.79 -10.28
N ASP A 54 14.29 -4.97 -11.56
CA ASP A 54 13.46 -5.58 -12.59
C ASP A 54 13.14 -7.06 -12.31
N ASP A 55 13.98 -7.71 -11.49
CA ASP A 55 13.79 -9.09 -11.04
C ASP A 55 12.68 -9.23 -9.98
N LEU A 56 12.35 -8.14 -9.27
CA LEU A 56 11.23 -8.14 -8.31
C LEU A 56 9.90 -8.04 -9.05
N LYS A 57 9.10 -9.11 -8.98
CA LYS A 57 7.78 -9.16 -9.64
C LYS A 57 6.86 -8.01 -9.24
N ILE A 58 6.95 -7.55 -7.99
CA ILE A 58 6.12 -6.45 -7.47
C ILE A 58 6.39 -5.11 -8.18
N ASN A 59 7.57 -4.94 -8.78
CA ASN A 59 7.95 -3.73 -9.51
C ASN A 59 7.38 -3.68 -10.94
N ARG A 60 6.71 -4.75 -11.40
CA ARG A 60 6.15 -4.82 -12.74
C ARG A 60 4.77 -4.18 -12.79
N VAL A 61 4.44 -3.55 -13.92
CA VAL A 61 3.14 -2.89 -14.14
C VAL A 61 1.96 -3.86 -14.01
N ASP A 62 2.18 -5.14 -14.28
CA ASP A 62 1.20 -6.22 -14.19
C ASP A 62 1.28 -7.01 -12.87
N ALA A 63 2.00 -6.51 -11.86
CA ALA A 63 2.10 -7.14 -10.55
C ALA A 63 0.71 -7.42 -9.95
N THR A 64 0.52 -8.66 -9.51
CA THR A 64 -0.74 -9.11 -8.93
C THR A 64 -0.71 -9.07 -7.41
N ILE A 65 -1.88 -9.10 -6.76
CA ILE A 65 -1.98 -9.27 -5.30
C ILE A 65 -1.17 -10.48 -4.81
N ALA A 66 -1.13 -11.56 -5.59
CA ALA A 66 -0.38 -12.76 -5.22
C ALA A 66 1.14 -12.52 -5.21
N ASP A 67 1.66 -11.64 -6.06
CA ASP A 67 3.09 -11.29 -6.08
C ASP A 67 3.49 -10.49 -4.83
N TYR A 68 2.63 -9.57 -4.39
CA TYR A 68 2.83 -8.86 -3.12
C TYR A 68 2.75 -9.80 -1.91
N GLU A 69 1.75 -10.68 -1.87
CA GLU A 69 1.64 -11.69 -0.80
C GLU A 69 2.83 -12.67 -0.81
N GLU A 70 3.37 -13.04 -1.98
CA GLU A 70 4.57 -13.87 -2.09
C GLU A 70 5.80 -13.13 -1.53
N TYR A 71 5.91 -11.83 -1.81
CA TYR A 71 6.99 -10.98 -1.30
C TYR A 71 6.98 -10.91 0.22
N PHE A 72 5.84 -10.56 0.84
CA PHE A 72 5.71 -10.49 2.31
C PHE A 72 5.94 -11.83 3.02
N LYS A 73 5.76 -12.97 2.35
CA LYS A 73 6.09 -14.29 2.92
C LYS A 73 7.59 -14.60 2.93
N LYS A 74 8.38 -13.94 2.08
CA LYS A 74 9.85 -14.11 2.07
C LYS A 74 10.53 -13.34 3.20
N GLU A 75 9.83 -12.37 3.79
CA GLU A 75 10.32 -11.55 4.92
C GLU A 75 10.05 -12.19 6.30
N GLU A 76 9.31 -13.31 6.38
CA GLU A 76 9.11 -14.10 7.61
C GLU A 76 10.16 -15.21 7.80
#